data_AF-A0AA37LIP2-F1
#
_entry.id   AF-A0AA37LIP2-F1
#
_cell.length_a   1.000
_cell.length_b   1.000
_cell.length_c   1.000
_cell.angle_alpha   90.00
_cell.angle_beta   90.00
_cell.angle_gamma   90.00
#
_symmetry.space_group_name_H-M   'P 1'
#
loop_
_entity.id
_entity.type
_entity.pdbx_description
1 polymer ?
#
loop_
_entity_poly.entity_id
_entity_poly.type
_entity_poly.pdbx_seq_one_letter_code
_entity_poly.pdbx_strand_id
1 'polypeptide(L)'
;MSSNSDMSSVITFARQPASSRKQSVEVKINDHYHSKVYTSGNSISGEVTITPGHDSRFDHVQIILIGTSRTRLDAVQIPQLSSHTFLKLEMPIPESTYPVPRIFEAGRTYTVPFNFVIPHHLTISACTHKAQSDYIHDYHMRLPPTMGGWEKDDMAPDMAQVQYAIKARVVRQDELGGRPIKLMEDAHHIKDPPLNITKQDRGYTLSKTKTIRKNLFSSKQGHITAATTQPSAIHLTADGRSASEGSILVNLNFEPASADIPPPKVTTVSAKLQAQTWYGSSPMTKLPNMGDSHETYALSQQLAYTTSVSLFSTSVGKVAWRQQLTSTTRRDSGYSSDGLRESSNSDSDNQNHDQNRRSSKDGSSPIFHRAALQIPFKLPTSRKTLIPTFHACLVSRTYTLQLTLVVADSKIKLNVPLQIALEPPVQQDLLDMGLPSFDAAMAQQEEAEADAYFQPRLLQQPALEFQGNAVLPCYGDLATRRPAVPTA
;
A
#
# COMPACT_ATOMS: atom_id res chain seq x y z
N MET A 1 71.86 -7.84 2.99
CA MET A 1 71.47 -6.56 2.37
C MET A 1 70.10 -6.75 1.75
N SER A 2 69.04 -6.03 2.14
CA SER A 2 68.90 -5.03 3.21
C SER A 2 67.43 -5.07 3.65
N SER A 3 67.12 -5.65 4.82
CA SER A 3 66.92 -4.92 6.10
C SER A 3 65.67 -4.05 6.12
N ASN A 4 64.69 -4.45 6.95
CA ASN A 4 63.54 -3.62 7.32
C ASN A 4 64.00 -2.31 7.98
N SER A 5 63.15 -1.29 7.93
CA SER A 5 63.23 -0.13 8.82
C SER A 5 61.82 0.27 9.27
N ASP A 6 61.48 -0.03 10.51
CA ASP A 6 60.32 0.56 11.17
C ASP A 6 60.45 2.08 11.21
N MET A 7 59.33 2.80 11.08
CA MET A 7 59.30 4.23 11.43
C MET A 7 58.15 4.51 12.38
N SER A 8 58.46 4.34 13.67
CA SER A 8 57.59 4.74 14.79
C SER A 8 57.23 6.22 14.69
N SER A 9 55.93 6.52 14.73
CA SER A 9 55.43 7.87 14.97
C SER A 9 54.86 7.93 16.39
N VAL A 10 55.50 8.72 17.25
CA VAL A 10 55.16 8.81 18.66
C VAL A 10 53.84 9.58 18.82
N ILE A 11 52.74 8.86 19.02
CA ILE A 11 51.47 9.49 19.42
C ILE A 11 51.66 10.04 20.84
N THR A 12 51.70 11.36 20.93
CA THR A 12 51.86 12.06 22.21
C THR A 12 50.63 11.82 23.08
N PHE A 13 50.81 11.33 24.31
CA PHE A 13 49.74 11.21 25.30
C PHE A 13 49.32 12.60 25.83
N ALA A 14 48.63 13.36 24.98
CA ALA A 14 47.92 14.56 25.36
C ALA A 14 46.79 14.16 26.33
N ARG A 15 47.07 14.34 27.63
CA ARG A 15 46.16 14.04 28.75
C ARG A 15 44.83 14.76 28.54
N GLN A 16 43.80 14.03 28.12
CA GLN A 16 42.48 14.61 27.88
C GLN A 16 41.99 15.33 29.16
N PRO A 17 41.54 16.59 29.07
CA PRO A 17 40.88 17.24 30.19
C PRO A 17 39.60 16.48 30.55
N ALA A 18 39.21 16.54 31.83
CA ALA A 18 38.10 15.75 32.37
C ALA A 18 36.79 15.95 31.59
N SER A 19 35.99 14.89 31.53
CA SER A 19 34.77 14.84 30.72
C SER A 19 33.81 15.99 31.02
N SER A 20 33.51 16.79 29.98
CA SER A 20 32.30 17.59 30.00
C SER A 20 31.09 16.65 30.10
N ARG A 21 30.23 16.87 31.10
CA ARG A 21 29.00 16.09 31.28
C ARG A 21 28.06 16.39 30.11
N LYS A 22 28.12 15.57 29.06
CA LYS A 22 27.20 15.65 27.92
C LYS A 22 25.76 15.55 28.44
N GLN A 23 24.91 16.49 28.01
CA GLN A 23 23.47 16.32 28.17
C GLN A 23 23.02 15.20 27.22
N SER A 24 22.14 14.30 27.66
CA SER A 24 21.60 13.23 26.84
C SER A 24 20.10 13.05 27.06
N VAL A 25 19.39 12.81 25.96
CA VAL A 25 18.03 12.26 25.96
C VAL A 25 18.10 11.01 25.08
N GLU A 26 17.87 9.85 25.68
CA GLU A 26 17.97 8.54 25.04
C GLU A 26 16.60 7.85 25.05
N VAL A 27 16.28 7.13 23.97
CA VAL A 27 15.03 6.36 23.85
C VAL A 27 15.40 4.89 23.75
N LYS A 28 15.02 4.12 24.78
CA LYS A 28 15.21 2.67 24.86
C LYS A 28 13.86 1.99 24.61
N ILE A 29 13.81 1.09 23.63
CA ILE A 29 12.59 0.31 23.32
C ILE A 29 12.78 -1.10 23.87
N ASN A 30 11.76 -1.64 24.55
CA ASN A 30 11.79 -2.97 25.14
C ASN A 30 11.80 -4.06 24.05
N ASP A 31 12.63 -5.08 24.25
CA ASP A 31 12.79 -6.24 23.38
C ASP A 31 12.99 -5.91 21.89
N HIS A 32 13.60 -4.76 21.59
CA HIS A 32 13.86 -4.31 20.23
C HIS A 32 15.26 -4.72 19.77
N TYR A 33 15.33 -5.18 18.53
CA TYR A 33 16.57 -5.50 17.81
C TYR A 33 16.42 -4.98 16.36
N HIS A 34 17.56 -4.74 15.70
CA HIS A 34 17.65 -3.99 14.43
C HIS A 34 16.73 -4.49 13.30
N SER A 35 16.36 -5.77 13.30
CA SER A 35 15.47 -6.39 12.31
C SER A 35 14.14 -6.93 12.90
N LYS A 36 13.68 -6.34 14.01
CA LYS A 36 12.31 -6.53 14.53
C LYS A 36 11.36 -5.64 13.73
N VAL A 37 10.38 -6.26 13.08
CA VAL A 37 9.27 -5.58 12.38
C VAL A 37 8.13 -5.36 13.38
N TYR A 38 7.44 -4.23 13.29
CA TYR A 38 6.16 -4.02 13.97
C TYR A 38 5.00 -3.85 12.96
N THR A 39 3.80 -4.23 13.38
CA THR A 39 2.54 -4.22 12.61
C THR A 39 1.39 -3.63 13.45
N SER A 40 0.21 -3.36 12.86
CA SER A 40 -0.93 -2.84 13.64
C SER A 40 -1.30 -3.75 14.82
N GLY A 41 -1.81 -3.15 15.89
CA GLY A 41 -2.11 -3.82 17.15
C GLY A 41 -0.87 -4.20 17.97
N ASN A 42 0.34 -4.14 17.41
CA ASN A 42 1.56 -4.36 18.19
C ASN A 42 1.76 -3.19 19.17
N SER A 43 2.19 -3.52 20.39
CA SER A 43 2.59 -2.54 21.40
C SER A 43 4.10 -2.27 21.33
N ILE A 44 4.50 -1.01 21.26
CA ILE A 44 5.87 -0.54 21.43
C ILE A 44 5.98 0.13 22.81
N SER A 45 6.50 -0.60 23.80
CA SER A 45 6.81 -0.07 25.13
C SER A 45 8.30 0.26 25.28
N GLY A 46 8.61 1.18 26.19
CA GLY A 46 10.01 1.56 26.45
C GLY A 46 10.18 2.65 27.49
N GLU A 47 11.41 3.16 27.55
CA GLU A 47 11.88 4.13 28.52
C GLU A 47 12.57 5.30 27.81
N VAL A 48 12.37 6.51 28.32
CA VAL A 48 13.14 7.69 27.93
C VAL A 48 14.03 8.11 29.09
N THR A 49 15.33 8.11 28.86
CA THR A 49 16.35 8.47 29.86
C THR A 49 16.84 9.89 29.59
N ILE A 50 16.68 10.78 30.56
CA ILE A 50 17.07 12.19 30.50
C ILE A 50 18.18 12.43 31.54
N THR A 51 19.36 12.82 31.06
CA THR A 51 20.51 13.14 31.92
C THR A 51 21.03 14.54 31.54
N PRO A 52 20.72 15.59 32.32
CA PRO A 52 21.14 16.95 32.02
C PRO A 52 22.58 17.20 32.50
N GLY A 53 23.34 17.98 31.73
CA GLY A 53 24.69 18.41 32.11
C GLY A 53 24.73 19.62 33.07
N HIS A 54 23.62 20.35 33.20
CA HIS A 54 23.43 21.52 34.06
C HIS A 54 21.95 21.64 34.45
N ASP A 55 21.64 22.36 35.54
CA ASP A 55 20.27 22.52 36.03
C ASP A 55 19.35 23.15 34.98
N SER A 56 18.37 22.38 34.53
CA SER A 56 17.59 22.69 33.33
C SER A 56 16.11 22.83 33.66
N ARG A 57 15.62 24.07 33.81
CA ARG A 57 14.15 24.33 33.87
C ARG A 57 13.49 23.90 32.58
N PHE A 58 12.35 23.22 32.69
CA PHE A 58 11.50 22.79 31.59
C PHE A 58 10.03 22.99 31.95
N ASP A 59 9.14 22.84 30.96
CA ASP A 59 7.70 22.87 31.17
C ASP A 59 7.13 21.45 31.06
N HIS A 60 7.31 20.76 29.92
CA HIS A 60 6.88 19.36 29.77
C HIS A 60 7.88 18.50 29.01
N VAL A 61 7.73 17.18 29.13
CA VAL A 61 8.39 16.18 28.29
C VAL A 61 7.39 15.73 27.22
N GLN A 62 7.81 15.69 25.96
CA GLN A 62 7.01 15.19 24.83
C GLN A 62 7.63 13.91 24.29
N ILE A 63 6.86 12.81 24.27
CA ILE A 63 7.23 11.56 23.59
C ILE A 63 6.23 11.32 22.47
N ILE A 64 6.71 11.16 21.23
CA ILE A 64 5.85 10.99 20.04
C ILE A 64 6.31 9.87 19.11
N LEU A 65 5.33 9.10 18.66
CA LEU A 65 5.38 8.19 17.51
C LEU A 65 4.83 8.95 16.30
N ILE A 66 5.50 8.88 15.15
CA ILE A 66 5.16 9.63 13.94
C ILE A 66 5.49 8.84 12.66
N GLY A 67 4.70 8.95 11.60
CA GLY A 67 4.99 8.33 10.31
C GLY A 67 5.21 9.40 9.25
N THR A 68 6.28 9.30 8.44
CA THR A 68 6.47 10.21 7.30
C THR A 68 6.93 9.54 6.03
N SER A 69 6.26 9.86 4.92
CA SER A 69 6.76 9.65 3.56
C SER A 69 7.61 10.85 3.15
N ARG A 70 8.71 10.64 2.43
CA ARG A 70 9.46 11.66 1.71
C ARG A 70 9.66 11.27 0.27
N THR A 71 9.65 12.27 -0.60
CA THR A 71 9.87 12.11 -2.03
C THR A 71 10.77 13.22 -2.53
N ARG A 72 11.68 12.89 -3.45
CA ARG A 72 12.52 13.84 -4.19
C ARG A 72 12.22 13.70 -5.67
N LEU A 73 12.01 14.81 -6.36
CA LEU A 73 11.89 14.86 -7.82
C LEU A 73 13.04 15.72 -8.36
N ASP A 74 13.96 15.11 -9.11
CA ASP A 74 15.09 15.83 -9.70
C ASP A 74 14.66 16.48 -11.02
N ALA A 75 14.09 17.68 -10.89
CA ALA A 75 13.80 18.56 -12.02
C ALA A 75 15.05 19.32 -12.47
N VAL A 76 15.07 19.73 -13.74
CA VAL A 76 16.24 20.28 -14.46
C VAL A 76 16.87 21.53 -13.82
N GLN A 77 16.12 22.26 -12.97
CA GLN A 77 16.57 23.51 -12.34
C GLN A 77 16.69 23.44 -10.81
N ILE A 78 15.71 22.83 -10.11
CA ILE A 78 15.69 22.70 -8.65
C ILE A 78 15.04 21.36 -8.28
N PRO A 79 15.67 20.49 -7.47
CA PRO A 79 15.02 19.30 -6.94
C PRO A 79 13.84 19.64 -6.02
N GLN A 80 12.65 19.11 -6.30
CA GLN A 80 11.50 19.25 -5.40
C GLN A 80 11.57 18.17 -4.32
N LEU A 81 11.66 18.58 -3.06
CA LEU A 81 11.54 17.69 -1.90
C LEU A 81 10.15 17.86 -1.27
N SER A 82 9.39 16.78 -1.16
CA SER A 82 8.13 16.75 -0.42
C SER A 82 8.21 15.77 0.76
N SER A 83 7.45 16.05 1.81
CA SER A 83 7.43 15.29 3.06
C SER A 83 6.03 15.34 3.66
N HIS A 84 5.40 14.19 3.81
CA HIS A 84 4.04 14.05 4.33
C HIS A 84 4.07 13.32 5.67
N THR A 85 3.45 13.89 6.70
CA THR A 85 3.30 13.27 8.02
C THR A 85 1.93 12.62 8.12
N PHE A 86 1.87 11.30 7.97
CA PHE A 86 0.61 10.55 7.90
C PHE A 86 0.18 9.97 9.25
N LEU A 87 1.11 9.77 10.20
CA LEU A 87 0.82 9.32 11.57
C LEU A 87 1.46 10.29 12.56
N LYS A 88 0.77 10.62 13.66
CA LYS A 88 1.35 11.28 14.83
C LYS A 88 0.55 10.89 16.09
N LEU A 89 1.12 10.05 16.93
CA LEU A 89 0.63 9.73 18.27
C LEU A 89 1.51 10.41 19.32
N GLU A 90 0.92 10.79 20.45
CA GLU A 90 1.58 11.52 21.52
C GLU A 90 1.27 10.88 22.86
N MET A 91 2.32 10.58 23.64
CA MET A 91 2.19 9.90 24.92
C MET A 91 1.73 10.90 25.98
N PRO A 92 0.55 10.76 26.60
CA PRO A 92 0.19 11.55 27.77
C PRO A 92 1.11 11.17 28.93
N ILE A 93 1.82 12.17 29.48
CA ILE A 93 2.72 12.02 30.62
C ILE A 93 2.11 12.78 31.81
N PRO A 94 1.78 12.11 32.92
CA PRO A 94 1.22 12.78 34.09
C PRO A 94 2.17 13.83 34.70
N GLU A 95 1.59 14.93 35.16
CA GLU A 95 2.32 15.99 35.89
C GLU A 95 3.04 15.45 37.15
N SER A 96 2.50 14.41 37.77
CA SER A 96 3.13 13.70 38.91
C SER A 96 4.42 12.95 38.56
N THR A 97 4.76 12.81 37.28
CA THR A 97 6.04 12.22 36.81
C THR A 97 7.17 13.25 36.78
N TYR A 98 6.87 14.55 36.90
CA TYR A 98 7.87 15.62 36.84
C TYR A 98 8.44 15.96 38.23
N PRO A 99 9.75 16.28 38.34
CA PRO A 99 10.30 16.88 39.55
C PRO A 99 9.60 18.20 39.90
N VAL A 100 9.54 18.49 41.21
CA VAL A 100 9.02 19.74 41.76
C VAL A 100 10.16 20.46 42.50
N PRO A 101 10.56 21.69 42.10
CA PRO A 101 10.11 22.43 40.92
C PRO A 101 10.53 21.75 39.60
N ARG A 102 9.93 22.15 38.46
CA ARG A 102 10.21 21.58 37.11
C ARG A 102 11.62 21.94 36.61
N ILE A 103 12.64 21.34 37.22
CA ILE A 103 14.05 21.50 36.94
C ILE A 103 14.68 20.11 36.91
N PHE A 104 15.39 19.79 35.82
CA PHE A 104 16.24 18.60 35.77
C PHE A 104 17.64 18.96 36.30
N GLU A 105 17.95 18.51 37.51
CA GLU A 105 19.22 18.72 38.24
C GLU A 105 20.46 18.10 37.56
N ALA A 106 21.59 18.80 37.57
CA ALA A 106 22.83 18.49 36.86
C ALA A 106 23.46 17.12 37.20
N GLY A 107 23.37 16.17 36.27
CA GLY A 107 23.90 14.81 36.41
C GLY A 107 22.96 13.84 37.12
N ARG A 108 21.75 14.27 37.51
CA ARG A 108 20.70 13.36 37.99
C ARG A 108 19.94 12.79 36.80
N THR A 109 19.79 11.47 36.75
CA THR A 109 19.06 10.80 35.68
C THR A 109 17.57 10.75 36.00
N TYR A 110 16.73 11.04 35.00
CA TYR A 110 15.27 10.97 35.09
C TYR A 110 14.76 10.01 34.01
N THR A 111 13.80 9.15 34.35
CA THR A 111 13.25 8.15 33.42
C THR A 111 11.75 8.36 33.25
N VAL A 112 11.29 8.39 31.99
CA VAL A 112 9.86 8.51 31.65
C VAL A 112 9.45 7.31 30.79
N PRO A 113 8.56 6.42 31.25
CA PRO A 113 8.10 5.29 30.45
C PRO A 113 7.12 5.73 29.36
N PHE A 114 7.02 4.94 28.29
CA PHE A 114 6.01 5.10 27.25
C PHE A 114 5.47 3.75 26.78
N ASN A 115 4.23 3.76 26.25
CA ASN A 115 3.66 2.63 25.53
C ASN A 115 2.77 3.15 24.39
N PHE A 116 3.06 2.74 23.16
CA PHE A 116 2.23 3.04 22.00
C PHE A 116 1.64 1.74 21.43
N VAL A 117 0.35 1.74 21.11
CA VAL A 117 -0.26 0.69 20.25
C VAL A 117 -0.32 1.24 18.83
N ILE A 118 0.19 0.49 17.85
CA ILE A 118 0.15 0.92 16.44
C ILE A 118 -1.29 0.76 15.92
N PRO A 119 -1.92 1.81 15.36
CA PRO A 119 -3.32 1.75 14.95
C PRO A 119 -3.50 0.97 13.63
N HIS A 120 -4.72 0.50 13.38
CA HIS A 120 -5.10 -0.14 12.11
C HIS A 120 -5.38 0.88 11.00
N HIS A 121 -5.87 2.06 11.37
CA HIS A 121 -6.17 3.16 10.45
C HIS A 121 -5.56 4.46 10.94
N LEU A 122 -5.28 5.37 10.02
CA LEU A 122 -4.77 6.70 10.32
C LEU A 122 -5.86 7.61 10.87
N THR A 123 -5.46 8.70 11.55
CA THR A 123 -6.40 9.75 11.96
C THR A 123 -6.95 10.49 10.74
N ILE A 124 -8.20 10.95 10.78
CA ILE A 124 -8.90 11.64 9.66
C ILE A 124 -8.11 12.81 9.03
N SER A 125 -7.21 13.44 9.79
CA SER A 125 -6.29 14.48 9.32
C SER A 125 -5.15 13.99 8.39
N ALA A 126 -4.96 12.69 8.21
CA ALA A 126 -3.85 12.10 7.46
C ALA A 126 -4.04 12.11 5.94
N CYS A 127 -5.26 12.27 5.42
CA CYS A 127 -5.53 12.33 3.99
C CYS A 127 -6.64 13.35 3.65
N THR A 128 -6.34 14.64 3.78
CA THR A 128 -7.30 15.74 3.55
C THR A 128 -7.40 16.22 2.10
N HIS A 129 -6.76 15.54 1.13
CA HIS A 129 -6.83 15.91 -0.29
C HIS A 129 -8.00 15.23 -1.00
N LYS A 130 -8.49 15.84 -2.10
CA LYS A 130 -9.62 15.33 -2.89
C LYS A 130 -9.16 14.23 -3.85
N ALA A 131 -9.34 12.98 -3.43
CA ALA A 131 -9.17 11.80 -4.29
C ALA A 131 -10.27 11.70 -5.37
N GLN A 132 -10.05 10.83 -6.38
CA GLN A 132 -11.02 10.55 -7.44
C GLN A 132 -12.21 9.67 -6.98
N SER A 133 -12.02 8.88 -5.92
CA SER A 133 -13.04 7.99 -5.33
C SER A 133 -12.67 7.65 -3.89
N ASP A 134 -13.66 7.34 -3.05
CA ASP A 134 -13.47 7.08 -1.61
C ASP A 134 -12.52 5.88 -1.36
N TYR A 135 -12.59 4.84 -2.19
CA TYR A 135 -11.67 3.70 -2.21
C TYR A 135 -10.17 4.07 -2.25
N ILE A 136 -9.83 5.24 -2.82
CA ILE A 136 -8.45 5.76 -2.85
C ILE A 136 -8.10 6.46 -1.54
N HIS A 137 -9.06 7.15 -0.92
CA HIS A 137 -8.91 7.69 0.44
C HIS A 137 -8.74 6.55 1.46
N ASP A 138 -9.54 5.48 1.35
CA ASP A 138 -9.45 4.28 2.21
C ASP A 138 -8.05 3.66 2.21
N TYR A 139 -7.39 3.61 1.04
CA TYR A 139 -5.99 3.16 0.95
C TYR A 139 -5.02 4.16 1.60
N HIS A 140 -5.16 5.46 1.32
CA HIS A 140 -4.32 6.50 1.92
C HIS A 140 -4.47 6.61 3.45
N MET A 141 -5.55 6.06 4.00
CA MET A 141 -5.86 5.99 5.43
C MET A 141 -5.34 4.70 6.10
N ARG A 142 -4.62 3.82 5.38
CA ARG A 142 -3.82 2.72 5.95
C ARG A 142 -2.39 3.21 6.22
N LEU A 143 -1.67 2.60 7.18
CA LEU A 143 -0.22 2.85 7.28
C LEU A 143 0.49 2.25 6.03
N PRO A 144 1.46 2.97 5.45
CA PRO A 144 2.36 2.42 4.44
C PRO A 144 3.61 1.75 5.08
N PRO A 145 4.10 0.64 4.51
CA PRO A 145 5.29 -0.06 5.00
C PRO A 145 6.56 0.76 4.88
N THR A 146 7.51 0.47 5.79
CA THR A 146 8.89 0.98 5.73
C THR A 146 9.46 0.73 4.34
N MET A 147 9.98 1.78 3.70
CA MET A 147 10.55 1.74 2.37
C MET A 147 11.76 2.67 2.32
N GLY A 148 12.91 2.19 1.83
CA GLY A 148 14.17 2.92 1.84
C GLY A 148 14.80 3.00 3.24
N GLY A 149 15.48 1.93 3.64
CA GLY A 149 16.19 1.82 4.93
C GLY A 149 16.50 0.40 5.43
N TRP A 150 16.04 -0.65 4.74
CA TRP A 150 16.22 -2.05 5.14
C TRP A 150 17.66 -2.58 4.93
N GLU A 151 18.07 -3.56 5.73
CA GLU A 151 19.36 -4.27 5.61
C GLU A 151 19.58 -4.93 4.24
N LYS A 152 18.50 -5.45 3.64
CA LYS A 152 18.47 -6.01 2.28
C LYS A 152 17.74 -5.05 1.37
N ASP A 153 18.17 -4.96 0.12
CA ASP A 153 17.48 -4.22 -0.94
C ASP A 153 15.98 -4.56 -0.99
N ASP A 154 15.15 -3.53 -0.79
CA ASP A 154 13.69 -3.56 -0.77
C ASP A 154 13.05 -3.17 -2.11
N MET A 155 13.88 -3.03 -3.16
CA MET A 155 13.53 -2.61 -4.51
C MET A 155 13.03 -1.15 -4.60
N ALA A 156 13.29 -0.32 -3.58
CA ALA A 156 12.97 1.12 -3.59
C ALA A 156 14.03 1.97 -4.31
N PRO A 157 13.66 3.15 -4.84
CA PRO A 157 14.61 4.19 -5.24
C PRO A 157 14.99 5.06 -4.04
N ASP A 158 16.23 5.58 -4.01
CA ASP A 158 16.67 6.60 -3.03
C ASP A 158 15.75 7.83 -2.98
N MET A 159 15.03 8.08 -4.08
CA MET A 159 14.10 9.17 -4.32
C MET A 159 12.82 9.11 -3.49
N ALA A 160 12.46 7.94 -2.94
CA ALA A 160 11.22 7.76 -2.20
C ALA A 160 11.47 6.94 -0.93
N GLN A 161 11.05 7.47 0.22
CA GLN A 161 11.29 6.84 1.52
C GLN A 161 10.03 6.91 2.37
N VAL A 162 9.62 5.79 2.97
CA VAL A 162 8.63 5.71 4.04
C VAL A 162 9.38 5.23 5.27
N GLN A 163 9.41 6.04 6.34
CA GLN A 163 10.38 5.82 7.43
C GLN A 163 9.81 5.97 8.83
N TYR A 164 10.61 5.47 9.79
CA TYR A 164 10.21 5.04 11.13
C TYR A 164 11.40 5.16 12.17
N ALA A 165 11.15 5.65 13.41
CA ALA A 165 12.03 5.82 14.63
C ALA A 165 11.19 6.12 15.94
N ILE A 166 11.65 6.72 17.05
CA ILE A 166 10.75 7.32 18.09
C ILE A 166 11.38 8.64 18.58
N LYS A 167 10.60 9.62 19.08
CA LYS A 167 11.15 10.83 19.72
C LYS A 167 10.81 10.92 21.19
N ALA A 168 11.80 11.44 21.93
CA ALA A 168 11.60 12.16 23.18
C ALA A 168 12.15 13.58 23.07
N ARG A 169 11.57 14.52 23.82
CA ARG A 169 12.02 15.91 23.94
C ARG A 169 11.72 16.46 25.32
N VAL A 170 12.62 17.29 25.83
CA VAL A 170 12.34 18.24 26.89
C VAL A 170 11.93 19.56 26.23
N VAL A 171 10.77 20.10 26.60
CA VAL A 171 10.22 21.34 26.05
C VAL A 171 10.30 22.44 27.11
N ARG A 172 10.84 23.59 26.72
CA ARG A 172 10.65 24.88 27.40
C ARG A 172 9.93 25.80 26.42
N GLN A 173 8.88 26.47 26.87
CA GLN A 173 8.00 27.27 26.02
C GLN A 173 8.25 28.77 26.19
N ASP A 174 9.25 29.28 25.48
CA ASP A 174 9.29 30.68 25.04
C ASP A 174 8.44 30.85 23.77
N GLU A 175 8.07 32.10 23.44
CA GLU A 175 7.29 32.40 22.24
C GLU A 175 8.08 32.18 20.92
N LEU A 176 7.35 32.03 19.80
CA LEU A 176 7.83 31.82 18.42
C LEU A 176 8.54 30.46 18.17
N GLY A 177 7.73 29.48 17.72
CA GLY A 177 8.15 28.07 17.59
C GLY A 177 9.09 27.70 16.43
N GLY A 178 9.79 26.57 16.61
CA GLY A 178 10.67 25.91 15.61
C GLY A 178 10.59 24.38 15.67
N ARG A 179 10.91 23.69 14.55
CA ARG A 179 10.64 22.24 14.32
C ARG A 179 11.86 21.30 14.51
N PRO A 180 11.69 20.10 15.11
CA PRO A 180 12.53 18.91 14.79
C PRO A 180 11.75 17.59 14.39
N ILE A 181 12.44 16.44 14.14
CA ILE A 181 12.05 15.33 13.18
C ILE A 181 12.12 13.83 13.72
N LYS A 182 11.52 12.85 12.98
CA LYS A 182 11.45 11.32 12.99
C LYS A 182 10.84 10.38 14.13
N LEU A 183 10.30 9.11 14.07
CA LEU A 183 9.19 8.32 13.36
C LEU A 183 8.38 7.26 14.31
N MET A 184 7.89 5.94 14.32
CA MET A 184 7.89 4.47 13.82
C MET A 184 6.58 3.65 14.20
N GLU A 185 5.92 2.66 13.53
CA GLU A 185 6.01 1.88 12.25
C GLU A 185 4.63 1.67 11.53
N ASP A 186 4.26 0.44 11.09
CA ASP A 186 3.37 0.07 9.96
C ASP A 186 2.14 -0.84 10.32
N ALA A 187 1.27 -1.20 9.35
CA ALA A 187 -0.06 -1.80 9.55
C ALA A 187 -0.31 -3.26 9.10
N HIS A 188 -1.38 -3.83 9.68
CA HIS A 188 -2.00 -5.09 9.24
C HIS A 188 -3.10 -4.89 8.17
N HIS A 189 -3.41 -5.94 7.41
CA HIS A 189 -4.33 -5.89 6.27
C HIS A 189 -5.56 -6.80 6.39
N ILE A 190 -6.71 -6.29 5.95
CA ILE A 190 -7.90 -7.07 5.55
C ILE A 190 -7.67 -7.62 4.13
N LYS A 191 -8.40 -8.69 3.76
CA LYS A 191 -8.36 -9.28 2.42
C LYS A 191 -8.85 -8.30 1.35
N ASP A 192 -7.95 -7.60 0.66
CA ASP A 192 -8.26 -6.96 -0.61
C ASP A 192 -8.71 -8.03 -1.65
N PRO A 193 -9.72 -7.77 -2.48
CA PRO A 193 -10.05 -8.63 -3.63
C PRO A 193 -8.90 -8.62 -4.67
N PRO A 194 -8.91 -9.52 -5.68
CA PRO A 194 -8.06 -9.34 -6.85
C PRO A 194 -8.23 -7.93 -7.44
N LEU A 195 -7.16 -7.36 -7.99
CA LEU A 195 -7.21 -6.01 -8.54
C LEU A 195 -8.27 -5.96 -9.65
N ASN A 196 -9.06 -4.88 -9.66
CA ASN A 196 -10.07 -4.64 -10.69
C ASN A 196 -9.38 -4.26 -12.00
N ILE A 197 -8.81 -5.25 -12.70
CA ILE A 197 -8.06 -5.06 -13.93
C ILE A 197 -9.03 -4.61 -15.04
N THR A 198 -8.97 -3.32 -15.35
CA THR A 198 -9.83 -2.69 -16.34
C THR A 198 -9.26 -2.87 -17.76
N LYS A 199 -10.05 -2.55 -18.78
CA LYS A 199 -9.55 -2.42 -20.16
C LYS A 199 -8.60 -1.23 -20.36
N GLN A 200 -8.47 -0.33 -19.38
CA GLN A 200 -7.57 0.82 -19.42
C GLN A 200 -6.15 0.49 -18.91
N ASP A 201 -5.93 -0.64 -18.24
CA ASP A 201 -4.68 -0.95 -17.51
C ASP A 201 -3.56 -1.46 -18.43
N ARG A 202 -3.06 -0.57 -19.31
CA ARG A 202 -2.06 -0.85 -20.36
C ARG A 202 -0.74 -1.46 -19.89
N GLY A 203 -0.43 -1.41 -18.58
CA GLY A 203 0.76 -2.06 -18.01
C GLY A 203 0.67 -3.59 -17.97
N TYR A 204 -0.55 -4.13 -17.90
CA TYR A 204 -0.79 -5.57 -17.81
C TYR A 204 -1.04 -6.19 -19.20
N THR A 205 -0.76 -7.48 -19.31
CA THR A 205 -0.93 -8.28 -20.54
C THR A 205 -1.24 -9.71 -20.10
N LEU A 206 -2.49 -9.92 -19.72
CA LEU A 206 -3.02 -11.22 -19.28
C LEU A 206 -3.17 -12.22 -20.44
N SER A 207 -3.35 -11.73 -21.67
CA SER A 207 -3.44 -12.55 -22.87
C SER A 207 -2.57 -11.98 -23.98
N LYS A 208 -1.91 -12.85 -24.76
CA LYS A 208 -1.09 -12.46 -25.91
C LYS A 208 -1.08 -13.52 -27.00
N THR A 209 -1.58 -13.14 -28.18
CA THR A 209 -1.49 -13.93 -29.41
C THR A 209 -0.19 -13.66 -30.16
N LYS A 210 0.42 -14.69 -30.75
CA LYS A 210 1.61 -14.59 -31.59
C LYS A 210 1.55 -15.59 -32.75
N THR A 211 1.95 -15.15 -33.94
CA THR A 211 2.08 -16.01 -35.12
C THR A 211 3.30 -16.92 -35.01
N ILE A 212 3.10 -18.22 -35.25
CA ILE A 212 4.17 -19.22 -35.31
C ILE A 212 4.55 -19.48 -36.79
N ARG A 213 5.83 -19.69 -37.03
CA ARG A 213 6.47 -20.00 -38.32
C ARG A 213 7.56 -21.04 -38.09
N LYS A 214 7.87 -21.88 -39.08
CA LYS A 214 8.94 -22.90 -38.99
C LYS A 214 10.34 -22.29 -38.84
N ASN A 215 10.55 -21.15 -39.50
CA ASN A 215 11.71 -20.25 -39.45
C ASN A 215 11.21 -18.80 -39.63
N LEU A 216 12.02 -17.79 -39.30
CA LEU A 216 11.65 -16.37 -39.39
C LEU A 216 11.07 -15.96 -40.77
N PHE A 217 11.61 -16.51 -41.86
CA PHE A 217 11.19 -16.23 -43.24
C PHE A 217 10.20 -17.25 -43.83
N SER A 218 9.82 -18.30 -43.10
CA SER A 218 8.95 -19.37 -43.63
C SER A 218 7.47 -18.98 -43.64
N SER A 219 6.64 -19.83 -44.26
CA SER A 219 5.19 -19.80 -44.15
C SER A 219 4.68 -19.84 -42.70
N LYS A 220 3.47 -19.30 -42.51
CA LYS A 220 2.73 -19.32 -41.23
C LYS A 220 2.33 -20.76 -40.89
N GLN A 221 2.69 -21.22 -39.69
CA GLN A 221 2.21 -22.49 -39.15
C GLN A 221 0.90 -22.35 -38.37
N GLY A 222 0.63 -21.16 -37.80
CA GLY A 222 -0.59 -20.89 -37.05
C GLY A 222 -0.47 -19.67 -36.16
N HIS A 223 -1.41 -19.51 -35.23
CA HIS A 223 -1.31 -18.59 -34.10
C HIS A 223 -1.30 -19.37 -32.79
N ILE A 224 -0.53 -18.91 -31.81
CA ILE A 224 -0.68 -19.34 -30.42
C ILE A 224 -1.09 -18.14 -29.56
N THR A 225 -2.12 -18.31 -28.75
CA THR A 225 -2.53 -17.38 -27.70
C THR A 225 -2.17 -17.98 -26.36
N ALA A 226 -1.36 -17.27 -25.57
CA ALA A 226 -1.15 -17.58 -24.16
C ALA A 226 -2.02 -16.63 -23.33
N ALA A 227 -2.82 -17.16 -22.39
CA ALA A 227 -3.73 -16.40 -21.55
C ALA A 227 -3.67 -16.88 -20.10
N THR A 228 -3.78 -15.97 -19.14
CA THR A 228 -3.77 -16.23 -17.70
C THR A 228 -4.70 -15.26 -16.97
N THR A 229 -5.07 -15.58 -15.74
CA THR A 229 -5.71 -14.64 -14.80
C THR A 229 -4.66 -14.02 -13.87
N GLN A 230 -5.07 -13.07 -13.04
CA GLN A 230 -4.29 -12.71 -11.84
C GLN A 230 -4.20 -13.94 -10.91
N PRO A 231 -3.04 -14.22 -10.28
CA PRO A 231 -2.94 -15.17 -9.17
C PRO A 231 -3.56 -14.58 -7.89
N SER A 232 -3.72 -15.42 -6.87
CA SER A 232 -3.99 -14.95 -5.51
C SER A 232 -2.89 -14.01 -5.00
N ALA A 233 -3.20 -13.18 -4.01
CA ALA A 233 -2.19 -12.43 -3.28
C ALA A 233 -1.16 -13.38 -2.65
N ILE A 234 0.10 -12.93 -2.57
CA ILE A 234 1.15 -13.63 -1.83
C ILE A 234 1.28 -12.98 -0.46
N HIS A 235 1.05 -13.76 0.58
CA HIS A 235 1.25 -13.34 1.97
C HIS A 235 2.71 -13.53 2.37
N LEU A 236 3.29 -12.48 2.95
CA LEU A 236 4.56 -12.47 3.68
C LEU A 236 4.29 -12.82 5.14
N THR A 237 5.18 -13.57 5.81
CA THR A 237 5.09 -13.75 7.27
C THR A 237 5.19 -12.39 7.99
N ALA A 238 4.66 -12.29 9.21
CA ALA A 238 4.62 -11.04 9.99
C ALA A 238 6.01 -10.40 10.24
N ASP A 239 7.09 -11.17 10.12
CA ASP A 239 8.48 -10.72 10.22
C ASP A 239 9.09 -10.23 8.87
N GLY A 240 8.34 -10.33 7.77
CA GLY A 240 8.77 -10.02 6.40
C GLY A 240 9.81 -10.96 5.79
N ARG A 241 10.23 -12.04 6.49
CA ARG A 241 11.40 -12.86 6.09
C ARG A 241 11.05 -14.01 5.15
N SER A 242 9.80 -14.47 5.16
CA SER A 242 9.33 -15.55 4.29
C SER A 242 8.04 -15.16 3.57
N ALA A 243 7.63 -15.99 2.61
CA ALA A 243 6.45 -15.76 1.80
C ALA A 243 5.81 -17.09 1.40
N SER A 244 4.48 -17.10 1.33
CA SER A 244 3.69 -18.18 0.75
C SER A 244 4.08 -18.48 -0.71
N GLU A 245 3.90 -19.74 -1.13
CA GLU A 245 4.21 -20.14 -2.50
C GLU A 245 3.15 -19.66 -3.48
N GLY A 246 3.60 -19.02 -4.57
CA GLY A 246 2.73 -18.60 -5.65
C GLY A 246 2.56 -19.68 -6.72
N SER A 247 1.41 -19.68 -7.39
CA SER A 247 1.18 -20.54 -8.55
C SER A 247 0.29 -19.84 -9.57
N ILE A 248 0.60 -19.98 -10.85
CA ILE A 248 -0.14 -19.32 -11.93
C ILE A 248 -0.44 -20.27 -13.09
N LEU A 249 -1.68 -20.24 -13.57
CA LEU A 249 -2.20 -21.10 -14.62
C LEU A 249 -2.17 -20.38 -15.97
N VAL A 250 -1.24 -20.75 -16.85
CA VAL A 250 -1.20 -20.25 -18.23
C VAL A 250 -1.89 -21.23 -19.17
N ASN A 251 -3.02 -20.82 -19.71
CA ASN A 251 -3.74 -21.50 -20.78
C ASN A 251 -3.12 -21.16 -22.14
N LEU A 252 -2.88 -22.18 -22.97
CA LEU A 252 -2.38 -22.03 -24.33
C LEU A 252 -3.47 -22.50 -25.31
N ASN A 253 -3.80 -21.67 -26.29
CA ASN A 253 -4.67 -22.01 -27.43
C ASN A 253 -3.82 -21.92 -28.71
N PHE A 254 -3.70 -23.01 -29.48
CA PHE A 254 -3.01 -23.03 -30.76
C PHE A 254 -3.99 -23.30 -31.90
N GLU A 255 -4.05 -22.34 -32.83
CA GLU A 255 -4.86 -22.36 -34.04
C GLU A 255 -3.92 -22.60 -35.24
N PRO A 256 -3.79 -23.84 -35.72
CA PRO A 256 -2.93 -24.15 -36.86
C PRO A 256 -3.48 -23.59 -38.18
N ALA A 257 -2.59 -23.40 -39.16
CA ALA A 257 -2.97 -22.95 -40.51
C ALA A 257 -3.55 -24.08 -41.40
N SER A 258 -3.30 -25.35 -41.07
CA SER A 258 -4.01 -26.52 -41.60
C SER A 258 -4.02 -27.63 -40.55
N ALA A 259 -4.95 -28.60 -40.65
CA ALA A 259 -5.14 -29.63 -39.65
C ALA A 259 -3.91 -30.57 -39.46
N ASP A 260 -3.00 -30.61 -40.43
CA ASP A 260 -1.79 -31.44 -40.44
C ASP A 260 -0.64 -30.85 -39.59
N ILE A 261 -0.77 -29.61 -39.11
CA ILE A 261 0.29 -28.90 -38.41
C ILE A 261 0.21 -29.20 -36.90
N PRO A 262 1.18 -29.94 -36.32
CA PRO A 262 1.13 -30.34 -34.92
C PRO A 262 1.34 -29.14 -33.98
N PRO A 263 0.86 -29.22 -32.72
CA PRO A 263 1.06 -28.18 -31.73
C PRO A 263 2.54 -27.85 -31.47
N PRO A 264 2.90 -26.57 -31.31
CA PRO A 264 4.28 -26.16 -31.15
C PRO A 264 4.86 -26.57 -29.80
N LYS A 265 6.15 -26.91 -29.78
CA LYS A 265 6.87 -27.22 -28.54
C LYS A 265 7.09 -25.94 -27.72
N VAL A 266 6.64 -25.96 -26.46
CA VAL A 266 7.11 -25.03 -25.42
C VAL A 266 8.46 -25.53 -24.94
N THR A 267 9.48 -24.67 -24.93
CA THR A 267 10.87 -25.06 -24.59
C THR A 267 11.34 -24.50 -23.24
N THR A 268 10.91 -23.29 -22.88
CA THR A 268 11.35 -22.60 -21.66
C THR A 268 10.24 -21.74 -21.09
N VAL A 269 10.13 -21.70 -19.76
CA VAL A 269 9.36 -20.71 -19.00
C VAL A 269 10.31 -20.03 -18.03
N SER A 270 10.22 -18.71 -17.95
CA SER A 270 10.97 -17.90 -16.98
C SER A 270 10.08 -16.81 -16.40
N ALA A 271 10.35 -16.42 -15.17
CA ALA A 271 9.59 -15.40 -14.46
C ALA A 271 10.51 -14.37 -13.79
N LYS A 272 10.09 -13.11 -13.84
CA LYS A 272 10.68 -12.01 -13.07
C LYS A 272 9.61 -11.32 -12.24
N LEU A 273 9.96 -10.97 -11.01
CA LEU A 273 9.18 -10.03 -10.20
C LEU A 273 9.67 -8.62 -10.55
N GLN A 274 8.81 -7.81 -11.13
CA GLN A 274 9.01 -6.36 -11.29
C GLN A 274 8.37 -5.66 -10.10
N ALA A 275 9.13 -4.81 -9.40
CA ALA A 275 8.60 -3.85 -8.45
C ALA A 275 8.50 -2.49 -9.16
N GLN A 276 7.37 -1.80 -8.97
CA GLN A 276 7.18 -0.45 -9.47
C GLN A 276 6.82 0.46 -8.30
N THR A 277 7.60 1.53 -8.14
CA THR A 277 7.41 2.53 -7.07
C THR A 277 7.03 3.85 -7.73
N TRP A 278 5.82 4.32 -7.47
CA TRP A 278 5.38 5.64 -7.88
C TRP A 278 5.60 6.61 -6.72
N TYR A 279 6.03 7.83 -7.02
CA TYR A 279 6.28 8.86 -6.03
C TYR A 279 6.10 10.25 -6.63
N GLY A 280 5.62 11.21 -5.82
CA GLY A 280 5.34 12.57 -6.29
C GLY A 280 5.53 13.64 -5.21
N SER A 281 5.57 14.91 -5.60
CA SER A 281 5.64 16.03 -4.66
C SER A 281 4.26 16.48 -4.15
N SER A 282 3.22 16.30 -4.96
CA SER A 282 1.80 16.43 -4.57
C SER A 282 1.12 15.06 -4.38
N PRO A 283 0.02 15.00 -3.60
CA PRO A 283 -0.73 13.75 -3.39
C PRO A 283 -1.25 13.08 -4.67
N MET A 284 -1.30 11.75 -4.66
CA MET A 284 -1.92 10.93 -5.71
C MET A 284 -3.43 11.01 -5.62
N THR A 285 -4.10 11.47 -6.67
CA THR A 285 -5.58 11.52 -6.73
C THR A 285 -6.20 10.30 -7.40
N LYS A 286 -5.42 9.54 -8.19
CA LYS A 286 -5.81 8.28 -8.87
C LYS A 286 -4.84 7.14 -8.54
N LEU A 287 -5.31 5.89 -8.56
CA LEU A 287 -4.41 4.73 -8.39
C LEU A 287 -3.44 4.64 -9.58
N PRO A 288 -2.13 4.41 -9.35
CA PRO A 288 -1.11 4.62 -10.37
C PRO A 288 -0.97 3.46 -11.38
N ASN A 289 -1.71 2.37 -11.18
CA ASN A 289 -1.88 1.27 -12.13
C ASN A 289 -3.05 1.49 -13.11
N MET A 290 -4.03 2.34 -12.76
CA MET A 290 -5.18 2.67 -13.61
C MET A 290 -4.72 3.61 -14.73
N GLY A 291 -4.80 3.12 -15.97
CA GLY A 291 -3.87 3.55 -17.01
C GLY A 291 -4.17 4.90 -17.68
N ASP A 292 -3.20 5.82 -17.60
CA ASP A 292 -2.93 6.86 -18.61
C ASP A 292 -1.43 6.94 -18.89
N SER A 293 -0.90 5.99 -19.66
CA SER A 293 0.53 5.90 -19.98
C SER A 293 1.03 6.94 -20.99
N HIS A 294 0.37 8.10 -21.12
CA HIS A 294 0.62 9.03 -22.23
C HIS A 294 0.29 10.52 -22.00
N GLU A 295 -0.54 10.90 -21.01
CA GLU A 295 -0.81 12.32 -20.73
C GLU A 295 0.16 12.93 -19.71
N THR A 296 0.63 12.10 -18.78
CA THR A 296 1.31 12.56 -17.56
C THR A 296 2.80 12.22 -17.55
N TYR A 297 3.55 13.01 -18.33
CA TYR A 297 4.98 13.30 -18.12
C TYR A 297 5.28 14.81 -18.16
N ALA A 298 4.46 15.61 -18.86
CA ALA A 298 4.65 17.06 -18.97
C ALA A 298 4.00 17.88 -17.84
N LEU A 299 2.97 17.33 -17.16
CA LEU A 299 2.16 18.05 -16.17
C LEU A 299 2.00 17.33 -14.81
N SER A 300 2.38 16.05 -14.70
CA SER A 300 2.30 15.31 -13.45
C SER A 300 3.51 15.56 -12.56
N GLN A 301 3.27 16.00 -11.33
CA GLN A 301 4.26 16.01 -10.24
C GLN A 301 4.52 14.60 -9.66
N GLN A 302 4.59 13.59 -10.52
CA GLN A 302 4.71 12.17 -10.17
C GLN A 302 5.66 11.47 -11.16
N LEU A 303 6.50 10.58 -10.63
CA LEU A 303 7.40 9.70 -11.37
C LEU A 303 7.17 8.24 -10.99
N ALA A 304 7.62 7.32 -11.86
CA ALA A 304 7.60 5.89 -11.62
C ALA A 304 9.01 5.30 -11.77
N TYR A 305 9.56 4.77 -10.67
CA TYR A 305 10.76 3.93 -10.70
C TYR A 305 10.36 2.47 -10.89
N THR A 306 11.16 1.73 -11.67
CA THR A 306 10.95 0.31 -11.94
C THR A 306 12.27 -0.45 -11.78
N THR A 307 12.23 -1.54 -11.02
CA THR A 307 13.34 -2.51 -10.94
C THR A 307 12.79 -3.94 -10.95
N SER A 308 13.64 -4.94 -11.20
CA SER A 308 13.18 -6.33 -11.30
C SER A 308 14.21 -7.36 -10.82
N VAL A 309 13.71 -8.47 -10.30
CA VAL A 309 14.50 -9.61 -9.81
C VAL A 309 14.02 -10.90 -10.48
N SER A 310 14.96 -11.70 -10.99
CA SER A 310 14.63 -12.97 -11.66
C SER A 310 14.24 -14.03 -10.63
N LEU A 311 13.05 -14.62 -10.78
CA LEU A 311 12.57 -15.69 -9.89
C LEU A 311 13.18 -17.03 -10.29
N PHE A 312 12.95 -17.45 -11.54
CA PHE A 312 13.47 -18.70 -12.10
C PHE A 312 13.53 -18.64 -13.63
N SER A 313 14.22 -19.61 -14.23
CA SER A 313 14.16 -19.93 -15.66
C SER A 313 14.38 -21.43 -15.83
N THR A 314 13.38 -22.15 -16.35
CA THR A 314 13.38 -23.62 -16.43
C THR A 314 12.96 -24.09 -17.83
N SER A 315 13.51 -25.22 -18.26
CA SER A 315 13.00 -25.93 -19.43
C SER A 315 11.62 -26.52 -19.17
N VAL A 316 10.79 -26.63 -20.21
CA VAL A 316 9.47 -27.27 -20.12
C VAL A 316 9.55 -28.69 -20.69
N GLY A 317 8.93 -29.64 -19.99
CA GLY A 317 8.79 -31.03 -20.42
C GLY A 317 7.76 -31.22 -21.54
N LYS A 318 7.22 -32.43 -21.67
CA LYS A 318 6.18 -32.73 -22.68
C LYS A 318 4.86 -32.06 -22.28
N VAL A 319 4.43 -31.05 -23.05
CA VAL A 319 3.15 -30.35 -22.85
C VAL A 319 1.99 -31.23 -23.33
N ALA A 320 0.98 -31.42 -22.48
CA ALA A 320 -0.21 -32.22 -22.75
C ALA A 320 -1.26 -31.40 -23.55
N TRP A 321 -1.07 -31.33 -24.86
CA TRP A 321 -2.04 -30.72 -25.77
C TRP A 321 -3.28 -31.61 -25.98
N ARG A 322 -4.47 -31.01 -25.90
CA ARG A 322 -5.77 -31.61 -26.21
C ARG A 322 -6.31 -30.96 -27.48
N GLN A 323 -6.63 -31.77 -28.49
CA GLN A 323 -7.30 -31.28 -29.71
C GLN A 323 -8.79 -31.06 -29.45
N GLN A 324 -9.35 -30.02 -30.03
CA GLN A 324 -10.78 -29.73 -30.05
C GLN A 324 -11.18 -29.32 -31.47
N LEU A 325 -12.41 -29.65 -31.88
CA LEU A 325 -12.95 -29.13 -33.13
C LEU A 325 -13.43 -27.70 -32.92
N THR A 326 -13.15 -26.84 -33.89
CA THR A 326 -13.82 -25.55 -34.05
C THR A 326 -15.31 -25.84 -34.25
N SER A 327 -16.14 -25.45 -33.29
CA SER A 327 -17.59 -25.68 -33.38
C SER A 327 -18.16 -24.82 -34.49
N THR A 328 -18.27 -25.39 -35.70
CA THR A 328 -19.12 -24.84 -36.74
C THR A 328 -20.51 -24.68 -36.14
N THR A 329 -21.07 -23.48 -36.23
CA THR A 329 -22.46 -23.25 -35.86
C THR A 329 -23.31 -24.25 -36.62
N ARG A 330 -24.13 -25.03 -35.92
CA ARG A 330 -25.03 -25.97 -36.59
C ARG A 330 -25.87 -25.16 -37.57
N ARG A 331 -25.76 -25.55 -38.84
CA ARG A 331 -26.43 -24.90 -39.97
C ARG A 331 -27.92 -25.12 -39.83
N ASP A 332 -28.58 -24.25 -39.10
CA ASP A 332 -30.01 -24.38 -38.83
C ASP A 332 -30.79 -24.33 -40.14
N SER A 333 -31.73 -25.25 -40.29
CA SER A 333 -32.38 -25.57 -41.55
C SER A 333 -33.84 -25.13 -41.49
N GLY A 334 -34.06 -23.82 -41.42
CA GLY A 334 -35.37 -23.25 -41.16
C GLY A 334 -35.58 -21.82 -41.66
N TYR A 335 -36.11 -21.72 -42.88
CA TYR A 335 -36.95 -20.62 -43.39
C TYR A 335 -36.42 -19.18 -43.48
N SER A 336 -37.12 -18.40 -44.30
CA SER A 336 -36.84 -17.00 -44.63
C SER A 336 -37.64 -16.03 -43.76
N SER A 337 -37.11 -14.82 -43.58
CA SER A 337 -37.93 -13.60 -43.55
C SER A 337 -37.20 -12.46 -44.24
N ASP A 338 -37.92 -11.74 -45.09
CA ASP A 338 -37.48 -10.53 -45.78
C ASP A 338 -37.50 -9.33 -44.81
N GLY A 339 -36.79 -8.23 -45.13
CA GLY A 339 -36.77 -7.04 -44.27
C GLY A 339 -35.63 -6.05 -44.49
N LEU A 340 -35.85 -5.12 -45.41
CA LEU A 340 -35.40 -3.71 -45.40
C LEU A 340 -33.95 -3.40 -44.99
N ARG A 341 -33.17 -2.91 -45.97
CA ARG A 341 -32.04 -2.00 -45.73
C ARG A 341 -32.51 -0.57 -45.95
N GLU A 342 -32.06 0.35 -45.09
CA GLU A 342 -31.95 1.77 -45.40
C GLU A 342 -30.63 2.31 -44.82
N SER A 343 -30.14 3.44 -45.33
CA SER A 343 -28.68 3.72 -45.36
C SER A 343 -28.31 5.17 -45.09
N SER A 344 -27.15 5.38 -44.44
CA SER A 344 -26.45 6.67 -44.36
C SER A 344 -24.93 6.46 -44.52
N ASN A 345 -24.31 7.22 -45.42
CA ASN A 345 -22.94 6.99 -45.90
C ASN A 345 -21.87 7.74 -45.10
N SER A 346 -20.61 7.37 -45.32
CA SER A 346 -19.57 8.34 -45.67
C SER A 346 -18.54 7.69 -46.60
N ASP A 347 -18.18 8.42 -47.65
CA ASP A 347 -17.23 8.08 -48.71
C ASP A 347 -15.75 8.23 -48.20
N SER A 348 -14.67 7.84 -48.90
CA SER A 348 -14.44 7.98 -50.35
C SER A 348 -13.44 7.02 -51.02
N ASP A 349 -13.72 6.74 -52.28
CA ASP A 349 -12.82 6.56 -53.43
C ASP A 349 -11.57 5.66 -53.31
N ASN A 350 -11.66 4.49 -53.96
CA ASN A 350 -11.11 4.39 -55.33
C ASN A 350 -11.80 3.26 -56.12
N GLN A 351 -12.16 3.51 -57.39
CA GLN A 351 -12.73 2.48 -58.28
C GLN A 351 -11.79 2.16 -59.44
N ASN A 352 -11.51 0.88 -59.64
CA ASN A 352 -11.41 0.34 -61.00
C ASN A 352 -11.71 -1.16 -61.02
N HIS A 353 -12.13 -1.66 -62.18
CA HIS A 353 -12.63 -3.03 -62.34
C HIS A 353 -11.53 -4.09 -62.21
N ASP A 354 -11.85 -5.21 -61.55
CA ASP A 354 -12.03 -6.46 -62.30
C ASP A 354 -13.01 -7.42 -61.60
N GLN A 355 -13.50 -8.42 -62.34
CA GLN A 355 -14.56 -9.33 -61.90
C GLN A 355 -14.06 -10.53 -61.09
N ASN A 356 -14.99 -11.44 -60.73
CA ASN A 356 -14.72 -12.78 -60.20
C ASN A 356 -14.19 -12.84 -58.75
N ARG A 357 -14.83 -12.12 -57.83
CA ARG A 357 -14.79 -12.43 -56.38
C ARG A 357 -15.44 -13.79 -56.10
N ARG A 358 -14.73 -14.88 -56.40
CA ARG A 358 -14.97 -16.18 -55.76
C ARG A 358 -14.92 -15.97 -54.25
N SER A 359 -15.96 -16.38 -53.53
CA SER A 359 -15.95 -16.38 -52.07
C SER A 359 -14.84 -17.33 -51.59
N SER A 360 -13.69 -16.78 -51.19
CA SER A 360 -12.62 -17.56 -50.56
C SER A 360 -13.18 -18.13 -49.27
N LYS A 361 -13.51 -19.43 -49.26
CA LYS A 361 -13.83 -20.17 -48.03
C LYS A 361 -12.76 -19.85 -47.01
N ASP A 362 -13.18 -19.43 -45.82
CA ASP A 362 -12.26 -19.02 -44.77
C ASP A 362 -11.22 -20.12 -44.52
N GLY A 363 -9.94 -19.75 -44.60
CA GLY A 363 -8.80 -20.67 -44.55
C GLY A 363 -8.42 -21.07 -43.13
N SER A 364 -9.40 -21.12 -42.22
CA SER A 364 -9.21 -21.47 -40.82
C SER A 364 -9.27 -22.99 -40.62
N SER A 365 -8.44 -23.49 -39.71
CA SER A 365 -8.43 -24.92 -39.38
C SER A 365 -9.74 -25.33 -38.68
N PRO A 366 -10.35 -26.48 -39.04
CA PRO A 366 -11.49 -27.03 -38.32
C PRO A 366 -11.11 -27.60 -36.95
N ILE A 367 -9.81 -27.62 -36.60
CA ILE A 367 -9.29 -28.02 -35.30
C ILE A 367 -8.41 -26.93 -34.69
N PHE A 368 -8.46 -26.84 -33.36
CA PHE A 368 -7.51 -26.08 -32.55
C PHE A 368 -7.05 -26.95 -31.37
N HIS A 369 -5.96 -26.58 -30.72
CA HIS A 369 -5.38 -27.35 -29.61
C HIS A 369 -5.26 -26.49 -28.36
N ARG A 370 -5.62 -27.05 -27.21
CA ARG A 370 -5.44 -26.40 -25.90
C ARG A 370 -4.46 -27.15 -25.02
N ALA A 371 -3.69 -26.41 -24.24
CA ALA A 371 -2.87 -26.93 -23.16
C ALA A 371 -2.94 -25.98 -21.96
N ALA A 372 -2.60 -26.48 -20.78
CA ALA A 372 -2.53 -25.72 -19.55
C ALA A 372 -1.17 -25.95 -18.88
N LEU A 373 -0.54 -24.87 -18.41
CA LEU A 373 0.72 -24.89 -17.69
C LEU A 373 0.52 -24.30 -16.30
N GLN A 374 0.56 -25.14 -15.27
CA GLN A 374 0.65 -24.68 -13.88
C GLN A 374 2.11 -24.34 -13.59
N ILE A 375 2.37 -23.10 -13.21
CA ILE A 375 3.72 -22.54 -13.02
C ILE A 375 3.86 -22.10 -11.56
N PRO A 376 4.52 -22.89 -10.69
CA PRO A 376 4.82 -22.47 -9.32
C PRO A 376 5.95 -21.43 -9.31
N PHE A 377 5.93 -20.53 -8.32
CA PHE A 377 6.98 -19.54 -8.09
C PHE A 377 7.14 -19.21 -6.61
N LYS A 378 8.36 -18.90 -6.18
CA LYS A 378 8.67 -18.42 -4.82
C LYS A 378 9.22 -16.99 -4.90
N LEU A 379 8.89 -16.17 -3.90
CA LEU A 379 9.43 -14.83 -3.80
C LEU A 379 10.85 -14.85 -3.20
N PRO A 380 11.76 -13.93 -3.61
CA PRO A 380 13.19 -14.01 -3.28
C PRO A 380 13.56 -13.42 -1.91
N THR A 381 12.77 -13.68 -0.85
CA THR A 381 12.91 -13.06 0.49
C THR A 381 14.26 -13.36 1.17
N SER A 382 14.94 -14.43 0.76
CA SER A 382 16.32 -14.74 1.19
C SER A 382 17.29 -13.59 0.89
N ARG A 383 17.10 -12.88 -0.23
CA ARG A 383 18.05 -11.87 -0.78
C ARG A 383 17.44 -10.49 -1.09
N LYS A 384 16.15 -10.28 -0.81
CA LYS A 384 15.42 -9.00 -0.90
C LYS A 384 14.51 -8.88 0.31
N THR A 385 14.35 -7.68 0.84
CA THR A 385 13.17 -7.40 1.68
C THR A 385 12.01 -7.16 0.73
N LEU A 386 10.88 -7.83 0.92
CA LEU A 386 9.66 -7.48 0.18
C LEU A 386 8.71 -6.81 1.14
N ILE A 387 8.09 -5.75 0.63
CA ILE A 387 7.10 -4.96 1.38
C ILE A 387 5.73 -5.19 0.73
N PRO A 388 4.63 -5.03 1.49
CA PRO A 388 3.28 -5.08 0.93
C PRO A 388 3.07 -4.16 -0.27
N THR A 389 2.07 -4.49 -1.06
CA THR A 389 1.47 -3.59 -2.06
C THR A 389 0.70 -2.51 -1.32
N PHE A 390 0.99 -1.23 -1.61
CA PHE A 390 0.38 -0.12 -0.89
C PHE A 390 0.19 1.12 -1.77
N HIS A 391 -0.76 1.96 -1.36
CA HIS A 391 -1.02 3.28 -1.94
C HIS A 391 -1.16 4.29 -0.80
N ALA A 392 -0.23 5.24 -0.68
CA ALA A 392 -0.26 6.34 0.28
C ALA A 392 -0.05 7.68 -0.44
N CYS A 393 -0.48 8.79 0.17
CA CYS A 393 -0.59 10.09 -0.51
C CYS A 393 0.57 10.46 -1.45
N LEU A 394 1.83 10.33 -1.02
CA LEU A 394 2.99 10.68 -1.85
C LEU A 394 3.69 9.49 -2.54
N VAL A 395 3.38 8.24 -2.15
CA VAL A 395 4.17 7.06 -2.50
C VAL A 395 3.28 5.82 -2.65
N SER A 396 3.52 5.03 -3.68
CA SER A 396 2.87 3.73 -3.86
C SER A 396 3.85 2.67 -4.37
N ARG A 397 3.67 1.42 -3.94
CA ARG A 397 4.38 0.23 -4.43
C ARG A 397 3.36 -0.79 -4.93
N THR A 398 3.57 -1.29 -6.15
CA THR A 398 2.90 -2.53 -6.62
C THR A 398 3.90 -3.45 -7.31
N TYR A 399 3.46 -4.68 -7.59
CA TYR A 399 4.28 -5.71 -8.22
C TYR A 399 3.63 -6.26 -9.49
N THR A 400 4.48 -6.64 -10.45
CA THR A 400 4.09 -7.31 -11.70
C THR A 400 4.94 -8.56 -11.90
N LEU A 401 4.30 -9.71 -12.04
CA LEU A 401 4.93 -10.95 -12.46
C LEU A 401 5.07 -10.96 -13.99
N GLN A 402 6.28 -10.71 -14.48
CA GLN A 402 6.61 -10.85 -15.90
C GLN A 402 6.91 -12.32 -16.22
N LEU A 403 5.99 -13.01 -16.89
CA LEU A 403 6.22 -14.34 -17.43
C LEU A 403 6.75 -14.25 -18.87
N THR A 404 7.79 -15.01 -19.19
CA THR A 404 8.25 -15.21 -20.57
C THR A 404 8.25 -16.70 -20.90
N LEU A 405 7.39 -17.08 -21.85
CA LEU A 405 7.33 -18.41 -22.45
C LEU A 405 8.08 -18.41 -23.78
N VAL A 406 8.79 -19.49 -24.10
CA VAL A 406 9.39 -19.72 -25.42
C VAL A 406 8.65 -20.88 -26.09
N VAL A 407 8.03 -20.62 -27.24
CA VAL A 407 7.20 -21.60 -27.96
C VAL A 407 7.55 -21.57 -29.44
N ALA A 408 8.06 -22.68 -29.99
CA ALA A 408 8.66 -22.75 -31.33
C ALA A 408 9.58 -21.54 -31.60
N ASP A 409 10.58 -21.37 -30.72
CA ASP A 409 11.56 -20.27 -30.64
C ASP A 409 10.99 -18.85 -30.53
N SER A 410 9.66 -18.74 -30.52
CA SER A 410 8.93 -17.50 -30.39
C SER A 410 8.71 -17.16 -28.92
N LYS A 411 9.44 -16.15 -28.43
CA LYS A 411 9.20 -15.54 -27.11
C LYS A 411 7.82 -14.90 -27.05
N ILE A 412 7.03 -15.25 -26.03
CA ILE A 412 5.74 -14.66 -25.65
C ILE A 412 5.92 -14.08 -24.24
N LYS A 413 5.48 -12.84 -24.00
CA LYS A 413 5.53 -12.19 -22.69
C LYS A 413 4.13 -11.92 -22.17
N LEU A 414 3.87 -12.25 -20.91
CA LEU A 414 2.67 -11.87 -20.18
C LEU A 414 3.09 -11.02 -18.97
N ASN A 415 2.39 -9.91 -18.74
CA ASN A 415 2.60 -9.03 -17.60
C ASN A 415 1.40 -9.18 -16.68
N VAL A 416 1.56 -9.86 -15.55
CA VAL A 416 0.46 -10.20 -14.64
C VAL A 416 0.59 -9.37 -13.36
N PRO A 417 -0.45 -8.67 -12.90
CA PRO A 417 -0.38 -8.02 -11.59
C PRO A 417 -0.16 -9.03 -10.48
N LEU A 418 0.53 -8.62 -9.42
CA LEU A 418 0.74 -9.41 -8.22
C LEU A 418 0.48 -8.53 -6.99
N GLN A 419 -0.50 -8.91 -6.18
CA GLN A 419 -0.65 -8.38 -4.83
C GLN A 419 0.32 -9.12 -3.90
N ILE A 420 1.05 -8.35 -3.10
CA ILE A 420 1.83 -8.85 -1.95
C ILE A 420 1.19 -8.22 -0.71
N ALA A 421 0.89 -9.02 0.30
CA ALA A 421 0.28 -8.60 1.56
C ALA A 421 1.04 -9.19 2.74
N LEU A 422 0.76 -8.73 3.96
CA LEU A 422 1.12 -9.48 5.17
C LEU A 422 0.14 -10.64 5.38
N GLU A 423 0.62 -11.70 6.01
CA GLU A 423 -0.19 -12.79 6.56
C GLU A 423 -0.98 -12.27 7.76
N PRO A 424 -2.31 -12.52 7.87
CA PRO A 424 -3.07 -12.16 9.07
C PRO A 424 -2.48 -12.91 10.29
N PRO A 425 -2.49 -12.32 11.51
CA PRO A 425 -2.14 -13.08 12.69
C PRO A 425 -3.06 -14.30 12.79
N VAL A 426 -2.51 -15.47 13.14
CA VAL A 426 -3.34 -16.66 13.36
C VAL A 426 -4.27 -16.36 14.52
N GLN A 427 -5.57 -16.48 14.29
CA GLN A 427 -6.62 -15.98 15.17
C GLN A 427 -6.89 -16.93 16.37
N GLN A 428 -5.81 -17.44 17.00
CA GLN A 428 -5.87 -18.38 18.12
C GLN A 428 -6.16 -17.69 19.46
N ASP A 429 -5.61 -16.51 19.70
CA ASP A 429 -5.75 -15.83 21.00
C ASP A 429 -7.16 -15.25 21.24
N LEU A 430 -7.98 -15.12 20.18
CA LEU A 430 -9.39 -14.72 20.28
C LEU A 430 -10.36 -15.88 20.60
N LEU A 431 -9.85 -17.09 20.85
CA LEU A 431 -10.66 -18.24 21.29
C LEU A 431 -10.51 -18.56 22.79
N ASP A 432 -9.54 -17.96 23.49
CA ASP A 432 -9.23 -18.25 24.89
C ASP A 432 -9.61 -17.09 25.85
N MET A 433 -9.71 -15.85 25.32
CA MET A 433 -10.19 -14.68 26.06
C MET A 433 -11.57 -14.26 25.54
N GLY A 434 -12.63 -14.62 26.28
CA GLY A 434 -14.04 -14.39 25.94
C GLY A 434 -14.51 -12.93 26.03
N LEU A 435 -13.80 -12.02 25.37
CA LEU A 435 -14.20 -10.62 25.20
C LEU A 435 -15.18 -10.52 24.00
N PRO A 436 -16.28 -9.75 24.11
CA PRO A 436 -17.18 -9.52 22.98
C PRO A 436 -16.45 -8.80 21.83
N SER A 437 -16.89 -9.05 20.59
CA SER A 437 -16.47 -8.22 19.45
C SER A 437 -16.90 -6.77 19.65
N PHE A 438 -16.26 -5.83 18.93
CA PHE A 438 -16.66 -4.41 18.97
C PHE A 438 -18.15 -4.23 18.69
N ASP A 439 -18.69 -4.91 17.68
CA ASP A 439 -20.11 -4.87 17.34
C ASP A 439 -21.02 -5.41 18.46
N ALA A 440 -20.58 -6.47 19.16
CA ALA A 440 -21.32 -7.03 20.28
C ALA A 440 -21.24 -6.15 21.55
N ALA A 441 -20.12 -5.47 21.77
CA ALA A 441 -19.98 -4.50 22.86
C ALA A 441 -20.83 -3.24 22.59
N MET A 442 -20.87 -2.76 21.35
CA MET A 442 -21.76 -1.67 20.92
C MET A 442 -23.23 -2.05 21.07
N ALA A 443 -23.62 -3.26 20.62
CA ALA A 443 -24.98 -3.75 20.78
C ALA A 443 -25.39 -3.89 22.26
N GLN A 444 -24.50 -4.42 23.12
CA GLN A 444 -24.74 -4.47 24.57
C GLN A 444 -24.89 -3.08 25.20
N GLN A 445 -24.16 -2.07 24.71
CA GLN A 445 -24.32 -0.70 25.18
C GLN A 445 -25.65 -0.10 24.71
N GLU A 446 -26.03 -0.27 23.43
CA GLU A 446 -27.30 0.22 22.89
C GLU A 446 -28.51 -0.45 23.58
N GLU A 447 -28.43 -1.75 23.87
CA GLU A 447 -29.44 -2.51 24.62
C GLU A 447 -29.53 -2.05 26.09
N ALA A 448 -28.39 -1.79 26.75
CA ALA A 448 -28.37 -1.24 28.11
C ALA A 448 -28.87 0.22 28.19
N GLU A 449 -28.59 1.05 27.18
CA GLU A 449 -29.13 2.41 27.06
C GLU A 449 -30.64 2.38 26.80
N ALA A 450 -31.15 1.42 26.02
CA ALA A 450 -32.59 1.21 25.83
C ALA A 450 -33.29 0.79 27.14
N ASP A 451 -32.75 -0.18 27.87
CA ASP A 451 -33.29 -0.62 29.17
C ASP A 451 -33.33 0.52 30.20
N ALA A 452 -32.37 1.44 30.18
CA ALA A 452 -32.36 2.62 31.04
C ALA A 452 -33.53 3.60 30.79
N TYR A 453 -34.20 3.54 29.63
CA TYR A 453 -35.45 4.27 29.39
C TYR A 453 -36.68 3.57 29.99
N PHE A 454 -36.64 2.25 30.19
CA PHE A 454 -37.76 1.47 30.76
C PHE A 454 -37.69 1.28 32.28
N GLN A 455 -36.57 1.65 32.93
CA GLN A 455 -36.47 1.59 34.39
C GLN A 455 -37.51 2.52 35.07
N PRO A 456 -38.26 2.03 36.08
CA PRO A 456 -39.31 2.80 36.74
C PRO A 456 -38.71 3.91 37.61
N ARG A 457 -38.71 5.14 37.07
CA ARG A 457 -38.23 6.33 37.79
C ARG A 457 -39.18 6.65 38.94
N LEU A 458 -38.68 6.55 40.17
CA LEU A 458 -39.41 7.02 41.35
C LEU A 458 -39.64 8.53 41.24
N LEU A 459 -40.89 8.92 41.02
CA LEU A 459 -41.34 10.31 41.09
C LEU A 459 -41.32 10.77 42.55
N GLN A 460 -40.15 11.20 43.03
CA GLN A 460 -40.02 11.80 44.34
C GLN A 460 -40.85 13.09 44.38
N GLN A 461 -41.87 13.11 45.24
CA GLN A 461 -42.76 14.25 45.39
C GLN A 461 -41.93 15.46 45.87
N PRO A 462 -42.03 16.64 45.22
CA PRO A 462 -41.27 17.83 45.63
C PRO A 462 -41.54 18.18 47.09
N ALA A 463 -40.48 18.61 47.80
CA ALA A 463 -40.58 19.03 49.19
C ALA A 463 -41.62 20.16 49.36
N LEU A 464 -42.34 20.13 50.49
CA LEU A 464 -43.48 21.03 50.75
C LEU A 464 -43.13 22.52 50.64
N GLU A 465 -41.88 22.88 50.89
CA GLU A 465 -41.33 24.24 50.73
C GLU A 465 -41.41 24.79 49.29
N PHE A 466 -41.55 23.92 48.28
CA PHE A 466 -41.71 24.30 46.87
C PHE A 466 -43.15 24.27 46.37
N GLN A 467 -44.15 23.99 47.22
CA GLN A 467 -45.58 24.08 46.86
C GLN A 467 -46.09 25.54 46.92
N GLY A 468 -45.44 26.41 46.13
CA GLY A 468 -45.83 27.81 45.96
C GLY A 468 -47.02 27.97 45.01
N ASN A 469 -47.95 28.87 45.36
CA ASN A 469 -49.23 29.10 44.67
C ASN A 469 -49.09 29.22 43.14
N ALA A 470 -49.70 28.29 42.41
CA ALA A 470 -49.71 28.26 40.94
C ALA A 470 -50.64 29.34 40.34
N VAL A 471 -50.15 30.58 40.26
CA VAL A 471 -50.80 31.67 39.51
C VAL A 471 -49.93 32.02 38.30
N LEU A 472 -50.36 31.58 37.11
CA LEU A 472 -49.72 31.96 35.86
C LEU A 472 -50.06 33.43 35.51
N PRO A 473 -49.10 34.27 35.10
CA PRO A 473 -49.38 35.63 34.65
C PRO A 473 -50.33 35.64 33.44
N CYS A 474 -51.36 36.48 33.48
CA CYS A 474 -52.25 36.67 32.34
C CYS A 474 -51.60 37.61 31.31
N TYR A 475 -51.87 37.40 30.02
CA TYR A 475 -51.24 38.11 28.90
C TYR A 475 -51.62 39.61 28.74
N GLY A 476 -52.26 40.22 29.73
CA GLY A 476 -52.74 41.62 29.68
C GLY A 476 -51.69 42.69 30.01
N ASP A 477 -50.72 42.39 30.89
CA ASP A 477 -49.91 43.44 31.55
C ASP A 477 -48.73 43.98 30.71
N LEU A 478 -48.57 43.53 29.46
CA LEU A 478 -47.58 44.07 28.51
C LEU A 478 -47.93 45.49 27.99
N ALA A 479 -49.01 46.09 28.48
CA ALA A 479 -49.59 47.32 27.96
C ALA A 479 -49.38 48.60 28.82
N THR A 480 -48.43 48.65 29.77
CA THR A 480 -47.86 49.95 30.23
C THR A 480 -46.56 49.85 31.04
N ARG A 481 -45.44 50.32 30.46
CA ARG A 481 -44.50 51.26 31.12
C ARG A 481 -43.53 51.87 30.10
N ARG A 482 -43.20 53.16 30.31
CA ARG A 482 -42.28 53.94 29.46
C ARG A 482 -40.82 53.69 29.88
N PRO A 483 -39.83 53.89 28.98
CA PRO A 483 -38.43 53.93 29.39
C PRO A 483 -38.15 55.15 30.29
N ALA A 484 -37.21 55.00 31.22
CA ALA A 484 -36.61 56.09 31.99
C ALA A 484 -35.10 56.14 31.71
N VAL A 485 -34.55 57.35 31.65
CA VAL A 485 -33.16 57.64 31.27
C VAL A 485 -32.24 57.53 32.51
N PRO A 486 -30.98 57.05 32.38
CA PRO A 486 -30.04 56.96 33.50
C PRO A 486 -29.58 58.34 34.02
N THR A 487 -29.09 58.36 35.27
CA THR A 487 -28.49 59.56 35.90
C THR A 487 -27.32 59.19 36.81
N ALA A 488 -26.22 59.94 36.68
CA ALA A 488 -25.04 60.00 37.55
C ALA A 488 -24.26 58.68 37.72
#